data_AF-A0A7V9CJJ0-F1
#
_entry.id   AF-A0A7V9CJJ0-F1
#
_cell.length_a   1.000
_cell.length_b   1.000
_cell.length_c   1.000
_cell.angle_alpha   90.00
_cell.angle_beta   90.00
_cell.angle_gamma   90.00
#
_symmetry.space_group_name_H-M   'P 1'
#
loop_
_entity.id
_entity.type
_entity.pdbx_description
1 polymer ?
#
loop_
_entity_poly.entity_id
_entity_poly.type
_entity_poly.pdbx_seq_one_letter_code
_entity_poly.pdbx_strand_id
1 'polypeptide(L)' 'MADAVKATADAAAAGVLQVRARGSRPATAAHVGDDLVIAPQHALDRDDGLVVIRGDDAIDATVVGRDELLDLALLRAPG' A
#
# COMPACT_ATOMS: atom_id res chain seq x y z
N MET A 1 11.18 25.51 8.56
CA MET A 1 9.94 24.71 8.47
C MET A 1 9.94 23.80 7.24
N ALA A 2 10.24 24.32 6.04
CA ALA A 2 10.39 23.50 4.83
C ALA A 2 11.41 22.35 4.99
N ASP A 3 12.57 22.62 5.58
CA ASP A 3 13.61 21.59 5.80
C ASP A 3 13.15 20.46 6.73
N ALA A 4 12.36 20.80 7.75
CA ALA A 4 11.82 19.82 8.68
C ALA A 4 10.81 18.90 7.98
N VAL A 5 9.92 19.47 7.15
CA VAL A 5 8.96 18.69 6.35
C VAL A 5 9.68 17.77 5.37
N LYS A 6 10.73 18.27 4.70
CA LYS A 6 11.56 17.46 3.81
C LYS A 6 12.20 16.29 4.55
N ALA A 7 12.84 16.54 5.68
CA ALA A 7 13.49 15.50 6.47
C ALA A 7 12.48 14.43 6.94
N THR A 8 11.26 14.83 7.32
CA THR A 8 10.19 13.88 7.67
C THR A 8 9.73 13.06 6.47
N ALA A 9 9.56 13.69 5.30
CA ALA A 9 9.17 12.99 4.08
C ALA A 9 10.25 11.98 3.65
N ASP A 10 11.52 12.38 3.66
CA ASP A 10 12.66 11.51 3.32
C ASP A 10 12.72 10.29 4.26
N ALA A 11 12.48 10.50 5.57
CA ALA A 11 12.46 9.42 6.56
C ALA A 11 11.25 8.48 6.41
N ALA A 12 10.09 8.99 6.02
CA ALA A 12 8.86 8.21 5.88
C ALA A 12 8.74 7.47 4.53
N ALA A 13 9.44 7.94 3.50
CA ALA A 13 9.27 7.48 2.12
C ALA A 13 9.41 5.96 1.96
N ALA A 14 10.33 5.32 2.69
CA ALA A 14 10.52 3.86 2.61
C ALA A 14 9.34 3.04 3.15
N GLY A 15 8.50 3.63 4.00
CA GLY A 15 7.31 2.98 4.56
C GLY A 15 6.01 3.26 3.79
N VAL A 16 6.05 4.19 2.83
CA VAL A 16 4.89 4.60 2.03
C VAL A 16 4.97 3.95 0.65
N LEU A 17 3.93 3.22 0.30
CA LEU A 17 3.83 2.47 -0.94
C LEU A 17 2.67 2.97 -1.79
N GLN A 18 2.62 2.47 -3.02
CA GLN A 18 1.43 2.55 -3.85
C GLN A 18 0.82 1.17 -4.03
N VAL A 19 -0.52 1.09 -4.01
CA VAL A 19 -1.28 -0.12 -4.40
C VAL A 19 -2.11 0.18 -5.64
N ARG A 20 -2.23 -0.80 -6.52
CA ARG A 20 -3.01 -0.75 -7.75
C ARG A 20 -3.90 -1.98 -7.83
N ALA A 21 -5.20 -1.76 -8.03
CA ALA A 21 -6.14 -2.81 -8.42
C ALA A 21 -6.53 -2.63 -9.89
N ARG A 22 -6.84 -3.71 -10.60
CA ARG A 22 -7.14 -3.65 -12.03
C ARG A 22 -8.35 -2.76 -12.33
N GLY A 23 -8.11 -1.68 -13.07
CA GLY A 23 -9.14 -0.72 -13.45
C GLY A 23 -9.53 0.28 -12.35
N SER A 24 -8.81 0.29 -11.23
CA SER A 24 -8.92 1.30 -10.17
C SER A 24 -7.82 2.35 -10.29
N ARG A 25 -8.04 3.52 -9.67
CA ARG A 25 -6.98 4.51 -9.49
C ARG A 25 -5.97 3.98 -8.47
N PRO A 26 -4.67 4.27 -8.63
CA PRO A 26 -3.69 3.93 -7.60
C PRO A 26 -4.03 4.62 -6.27
N ALA A 27 -3.75 3.93 -5.16
CA ALA A 27 -3.90 4.46 -3.81
C ALA A 27 -2.60 4.32 -3.02
N THR A 28 -2.51 5.01 -1.89
CA THR A 28 -1.40 4.88 -0.95
C THR A 28 -1.60 3.65 -0.08
N ALA A 29 -0.52 2.97 0.25
CA ALA A 29 -0.47 1.90 1.22
C ALA A 29 0.75 2.06 2.14
N ALA A 30 0.84 1.29 3.22
CA ALA A 30 1.94 1.36 4.17
C ALA A 30 2.46 -0.03 4.57
N HIS A 31 3.77 -0.14 4.79
CA HIS A 31 4.37 -1.34 5.38
C HIS A 31 3.95 -1.50 6.84
N VAL A 32 3.57 -2.71 7.22
CA VAL A 32 3.28 -3.09 8.62
C VAL A 32 4.01 -4.36 9.06
N GLY A 33 4.76 -5.00 8.15
CA GLY A 33 5.63 -6.15 8.40
C GLY A 33 6.37 -6.54 7.12
N ASP A 34 7.23 -7.56 7.19
CA ASP A 34 8.16 -7.92 6.10
C ASP A 34 7.48 -8.09 4.73
N ASP A 35 6.42 -8.90 4.68
CA ASP A 35 5.61 -9.12 3.47
C ASP A 35 4.20 -8.51 3.59
N LEU A 36 3.98 -7.61 4.56
CA LEU A 36 2.64 -7.15 4.94
C LEU A 36 2.44 -5.66 4.68
N VAL A 37 1.37 -5.37 3.95
CA VAL A 37 0.99 -4.02 3.53
C VAL A 37 -0.44 -3.74 3.95
N ILE A 38 -0.70 -2.56 4.50
CA ILE A 38 -2.05 -2.11 4.81
C ILE A 38 -2.49 -1.03 3.81
N ALA A 39 -3.73 -1.14 3.32
CA ALA A 39 -4.32 -0.20 2.38
C ALA A 39 -5.80 0.04 2.70
N PRO A 40 -6.39 1.14 2.24
CA PRO A 40 -7.83 1.33 2.31
C PRO A 40 -8.54 0.26 1.49
N GLN A 41 -9.54 -0.41 2.06
CA GLN A 41 -10.17 -1.53 1.36
C GLN A 41 -11.00 -1.10 0.14
N HIS A 42 -11.56 0.12 0.16
CA HIS A 42 -12.30 0.69 -0.97
C HIS A 42 -11.41 0.97 -2.18
N ALA A 43 -10.08 1.03 -2.00
CA ALA A 43 -9.15 1.13 -3.12
C ALA A 43 -9.04 -0.20 -3.88
N LEU A 44 -9.53 -1.30 -3.30
CA LEU A 44 -9.33 -2.67 -3.74
C LEU A 44 -10.62 -3.36 -4.19
N ASP A 45 -11.70 -2.63 -4.47
CA ASP A 45 -13.06 -3.14 -4.72
C ASP A 45 -13.22 -4.26 -5.77
N ARG A 46 -12.17 -4.59 -6.54
CA ARG A 46 -12.21 -5.62 -7.59
C ARG A 46 -11.35 -6.84 -7.32
N ASP A 47 -10.44 -6.82 -6.33
CA ASP A 47 -9.49 -7.90 -5.97
C ASP A 47 -8.66 -8.55 -7.10
N ASP A 48 -8.88 -8.16 -8.35
CA ASP A 48 -8.17 -8.66 -9.52
C ASP A 48 -6.90 -7.84 -9.79
N GLY A 49 -5.79 -8.55 -9.98
CA GLY A 49 -4.52 -7.95 -10.39
C GLY A 49 -4.01 -6.91 -9.41
N LEU A 50 -4.07 -7.21 -8.11
CA LEU A 50 -3.51 -6.37 -7.06
C LEU A 50 -1.99 -6.35 -7.17
N VAL A 51 -1.44 -5.13 -7.29
CA VAL A 51 0.00 -4.90 -7.38
C VAL A 51 0.38 -3.82 -6.37
N VAL A 52 1.40 -4.10 -5.57
CA VAL A 52 2.09 -3.12 -4.73
C VAL A 52 3.31 -2.59 -5.48
N ILE A 53 3.43 -1.27 -5.55
CA ILE A 53 4.60 -0.59 -6.10
C ILE A 53 5.47 -0.12 -4.93
N ARG A 54 6.72 -0.61 -4.90
CA ARG A 54 7.76 -0.24 -3.93
C ARG A 54 8.99 0.25 -4.68
N GLY A 55 9.18 1.56 -4.72
CA GLY A 55 10.21 2.14 -5.60
C GLY A 55 9.91 1.80 -7.05
N ASP A 56 10.86 1.13 -7.71
CA ASP A 56 10.73 0.68 -9.10
C ASP A 56 10.14 -0.74 -9.23
N ASP A 57 9.94 -1.44 -8.10
CA ASP A 57 9.45 -2.80 -8.08
C ASP A 57 7.92 -2.85 -8.09
N ALA A 58 7.38 -3.77 -8.89
CA ALA A 58 5.97 -4.11 -8.93
C ALA A 58 5.79 -5.54 -8.40
N ILE A 59 5.10 -5.65 -7.27
CA ILE A 59 4.97 -6.89 -6.51
C ILE A 59 3.52 -7.32 -6.54
N ASP A 60 3.26 -8.54 -7.01
CA ASP A 60 1.92 -9.13 -6.95
C ASP A 60 1.48 -9.29 -5.50
N ALA A 61 0.26 -8.86 -5.20
CA ALA A 61 -0.28 -8.87 -3.86
C ALA A 61 -1.55 -9.70 -3.77
N THR A 62 -1.82 -10.24 -2.59
CA THR A 62 -3.06 -10.95 -2.29
C THR A 62 -3.67 -10.42 -1.01
N VAL A 63 -5.00 -10.40 -0.93
CA VAL A 63 -5.71 -10.01 0.30
C VAL A 63 -5.54 -11.10 1.36
N VAL A 64 -5.03 -10.73 2.52
CA VAL A 64 -4.94 -11.59 3.72
C VAL A 64 -6.22 -11.48 4.55
N GLY A 65 -6.78 -10.27 4.64
CA GLY A 65 -8.00 -10.00 5.39
C GLY A 65 -8.50 -8.57 5.21
N ARG A 66 -9.74 -8.34 5.62
CA ARG A 66 -10.43 -7.04 5.52
C ARG A 66 -11.11 -6.71 6.83
N ASP A 67 -11.14 -5.42 7.14
CA ASP A 67 -12.00 -4.83 8.16
C ASP A 67 -12.84 -3.75 7.49
N GLU A 68 -14.11 -4.06 7.27
CA GLU A 68 -15.00 -3.13 6.59
C GLU A 68 -15.40 -1.94 7.44
N LEU A 69 -15.41 -2.10 8.76
CA LEU A 69 -15.78 -1.06 9.71
C LEU A 69 -14.72 0.05 9.74
N LEU A 70 -13.45 -0.35 9.65
CA LEU A 70 -12.31 0.57 9.65
C LEU A 70 -11.84 0.99 8.25
N ASP A 71 -12.45 0.44 7.20
CA ASP A 71 -12.06 0.63 5.81
C ASP A 71 -10.59 0.20 5.54
N LEU A 72 -10.19 -0.96 6.06
CA LEU A 72 -8.82 -1.47 5.96
C LEU A 72 -8.77 -2.84 5.31
N ALA A 73 -7.72 -3.06 4.52
CA ALA A 73 -7.34 -4.37 4.00
C ALA A 73 -5.86 -4.63 4.30
N LEU A 74 -5.57 -5.83 4.77
CA LEU A 74 -4.22 -6.35 4.90
C LEU A 74 -3.89 -7.15 3.65
N LEU A 75 -2.77 -6.82 3.01
CA LEU A 75 -2.25 -7.47 1.84
C LEU A 75 -0.95 -8.20 2.17
N ARG A 76 -0.72 -9.32 1.49
CA ARG A 76 0.57 -9.98 1.41
C ARG A 76 1.22 -9.61 0.08
N ALA A 77 2.40 -9.00 0.13
CA ALA A 77 3.20 -8.64 -1.03
C ALA A 77 4.63 -9.14 -0.77
N PRO A 78 4.98 -10.36 -1.22
CA PRO A 78 6.27 -10.98 -0.91
C PRO A 78 7.41 -10.32 -1.70
N GLY A 79 8.49 -9.98 -0.99
CA GLY A 79 9.63 -9.24 -1.54
C GLY A 79 9.55 -7.76 -1.24
#